data_AF-A0A1H5SL26-F1
#
_entry.id   AF-A0A1H5SL26-F1
#
_cell.length_a   1.000
_cell.length_b   1.000
_cell.length_c   1.000
_cell.angle_alpha   90.00
_cell.angle_beta   90.00
_cell.angle_gamma   90.00
#
_symmetry.space_group_name_H-M   'P 1'
#
loop_
_entity.id
_entity.type
_entity.pdbx_description
1 polymer ?
#
loop_
_entity_poly.entity_id
_entity_poly.type
_entity_poly.pdbx_seq_one_letter_code
_entity_poly.pdbx_strand_id
1 'polypeptide(L)'
;MKKLLLLLLLIQSTILIAQAPQGFNYQATVRNGSGGLITNQNVNFKFNVMQNTPTSVPVFSETHFAPTDDLGAVNLVIGKGTATTGTFPNIDWGNGNYYLGIELNTGSGYVAMGTTQLLSVPYALYAKSSGTNATVGAISAISTVNGASITSGELNLSPADATNGGIITTGIQTIAGAKTFSSDLNVNGATVGKGTGNNIYNTAIGTNSLASNTTGQWNTANGYTALKANTTGSSNTAIGLQALLKNTIGNDNNAIGDNALYNNTTGNDNIAIGVSSLQSNTTGDTNIAIGTTSLTKNTTGFQNIANGGFSLNNNTTGSNNIANGVSSLSKNTTGSNNTAIGAQALSANILGNGNTAIGYWANTIGDLTNATAIGNGAKVSTSNTIQLGDTNVTSVSTSGNYTGKAFVKTGGTASQYLMADGSVSDTGAVSQNKGKPSIMISGKITDAQAAAQIAAEFGPHTENIFINNTTGLTYIDLSMIVKLIELRISNNMNLTRINLKYLSETYGTCLVGTNPLLSTIDLPALTSIGSGSEFIFSNNALPSSFINTFLNRLLNVTPTSGKYIILNQQNPPAPPTGQGIIDLATLKSAGNSVYTD
;
A
#
# COMPACT_ATOMS: atom_id res chain seq x y z
N MET A 1 -56.50 38.19 57.31
CA MET A 1 -56.15 37.62 58.64
C MET A 1 -55.21 36.42 58.59
N LYS A 2 -55.42 35.39 57.75
CA LYS A 2 -54.56 34.19 57.72
C LYS A 2 -53.10 34.44 57.29
N LYS A 3 -52.83 35.43 56.43
CA LYS A 3 -51.45 35.80 56.02
C LYS A 3 -50.69 36.66 57.05
N LEU A 4 -51.40 37.35 57.95
CA LEU A 4 -50.78 38.15 59.02
C LEU A 4 -50.38 37.27 60.21
N LEU A 5 -51.17 36.21 60.48
CA LEU A 5 -50.86 35.23 61.52
C LEU A 5 -49.61 34.39 61.18
N LEU A 6 -49.43 34.05 59.89
CA LEU A 6 -48.27 33.32 59.42
C LEU A 6 -46.98 34.16 59.48
N LEU A 7 -47.07 35.48 59.23
CA LEU A 7 -45.95 36.40 59.36
C LEU A 7 -45.57 36.64 60.84
N LEU A 8 -46.54 36.67 61.76
CA LEU A 8 -46.27 36.75 63.20
C LEU A 8 -45.61 35.48 63.77
N LEU A 9 -46.00 34.30 63.27
CA LEU A 9 -45.42 33.00 63.65
C LEU A 9 -44.01 32.80 63.10
N LEU A 10 -43.66 33.41 61.95
CA LEU A 10 -42.33 33.37 61.35
C LEU A 10 -41.34 34.38 61.96
N ILE A 11 -41.79 35.33 62.78
CA ILE A 11 -40.94 36.29 63.50
C ILE A 11 -40.57 35.80 64.91
N GLN A 12 -41.27 34.79 65.46
CA GLN A 12 -40.97 34.22 66.78
C GLN A 12 -39.87 33.15 66.80
N SER A 13 -39.30 32.77 65.65
CA SER A 13 -38.28 31.72 65.56
C SER A 13 -36.83 32.21 65.60
N THR A 14 -36.56 33.38 66.20
CA THR A 14 -35.18 33.85 66.36
C THR A 14 -34.79 34.05 67.82
N ILE A 15 -33.60 33.51 68.14
CA ILE A 15 -32.74 33.78 69.31
C ILE A 15 -33.08 33.00 70.59
N LEU A 16 -32.85 31.68 70.56
CA LEU A 16 -32.33 30.96 71.74
C LEU A 16 -30.83 30.76 71.52
N ILE A 17 -30.02 31.74 71.92
CA ILE A 17 -28.58 31.51 72.07
C ILE A 17 -28.44 30.66 73.33
N ALA A 18 -27.93 29.44 73.18
CA ALA A 18 -27.43 28.68 74.32
C ALA A 18 -26.29 29.50 74.94
N GLN A 19 -26.58 30.30 75.96
CA GLN A 19 -25.53 31.01 76.68
C GLN A 19 -24.81 30.00 77.55
N ALA A 20 -23.51 29.83 77.32
CA ALA A 20 -22.66 29.11 78.24
C ALA A 20 -22.87 29.70 79.65
N PRO A 21 -22.99 28.88 80.70
CA PRO A 21 -23.19 29.37 82.06
C PRO A 21 -22.12 30.42 82.41
N GLN A 22 -22.56 31.67 82.64
CA GLN A 22 -21.68 32.80 82.93
C GLN A 22 -21.29 32.83 84.41
N GLY A 23 -20.59 31.79 84.85
CA GLY A 23 -20.09 31.66 86.21
C GLY A 23 -19.59 30.26 86.53
N PHE A 24 -18.84 30.13 87.62
CA PHE A 24 -18.38 28.85 88.14
C PHE A 24 -18.62 28.73 89.65
N ASN A 25 -18.85 27.51 90.13
CA ASN A 25 -19.19 27.26 91.53
C ASN A 25 -17.97 27.45 92.44
N TYR A 26 -18.21 27.98 93.63
CA TYR A 26 -17.23 28.16 94.70
C TYR A 26 -17.84 27.71 96.02
N GLN A 27 -17.11 26.88 96.77
CA GLN A 27 -17.51 26.43 98.09
C GLN A 27 -16.36 26.67 99.08
N ALA A 28 -16.68 27.17 100.27
CA ALA A 28 -15.69 27.38 101.31
C ALA A 28 -16.30 27.21 102.71
N THR A 29 -15.47 26.81 103.67
CA THR A 29 -15.83 26.79 105.09
C THR A 29 -15.29 28.05 105.78
N VAL A 30 -16.15 28.80 106.42
CA VAL A 30 -15.83 30.11 107.00
C VAL A 30 -15.51 30.00 108.48
N ARG A 31 -14.40 30.61 108.88
CA ARG A 31 -13.90 30.58 110.27
C ARG A 31 -13.66 31.99 110.80
N ASN A 32 -13.80 32.15 112.12
CA ASN A 32 -13.45 33.37 112.83
C ASN A 32 -11.93 33.47 113.07
N GLY A 33 -11.47 34.61 113.60
CA GLY A 33 -10.04 34.87 113.87
C GLY A 33 -9.39 33.91 114.88
N SER A 34 -10.17 33.13 115.63
CA SER A 34 -9.69 32.09 116.54
C SER A 34 -9.76 30.67 115.95
N GLY A 35 -10.13 30.53 114.66
CA GLY A 35 -10.25 29.25 113.95
C GLY A 35 -11.59 28.51 114.13
N GLY A 36 -12.52 29.05 114.93
CA GLY A 36 -13.86 28.49 115.12
C GLY A 36 -14.77 28.72 113.91
N LEU A 37 -15.69 27.80 113.62
CA LEU A 37 -16.61 27.92 112.50
C LEU A 37 -17.60 29.08 112.71
N ILE A 38 -17.89 29.82 111.64
CA ILE A 38 -18.99 30.79 111.61
C ILE A 38 -20.18 30.06 111.00
N THR A 39 -21.12 29.60 111.83
CA THR A 39 -22.29 28.80 111.41
C THR A 39 -23.57 29.61 111.44
N ASN A 40 -24.47 29.41 110.47
CA ASN A 40 -25.79 30.07 110.41
C ASN A 40 -25.73 31.61 110.49
N GLN A 41 -24.69 32.23 109.92
CA GLN A 41 -24.53 33.68 109.92
C GLN A 41 -24.26 34.21 108.53
N ASN A 42 -24.78 35.41 108.24
CA ASN A 42 -24.51 36.10 106.99
C ASN A 42 -23.07 36.60 106.96
N VAL A 43 -22.37 36.28 105.88
CA VAL A 43 -21.00 36.71 105.61
C VAL A 43 -20.93 37.37 104.24
N ASN A 44 -20.03 38.34 104.10
CA ASN A 44 -19.85 39.06 102.85
C ASN A 44 -18.50 38.70 102.22
N PHE A 45 -18.55 38.09 101.04
CA PHE A 45 -17.37 37.76 100.25
C PHE A 45 -17.13 38.82 99.19
N LYS A 46 -15.86 39.09 98.90
CA LYS A 46 -15.46 39.81 97.69
C LYS A 46 -14.47 38.93 96.91
N PHE A 47 -14.78 38.71 95.65
CA PHE A 47 -13.94 37.97 94.72
C PHE A 47 -13.30 38.93 93.73
N ASN A 48 -12.01 38.76 93.48
CA ASN A 48 -11.23 39.53 92.53
C ASN A 48 -10.59 38.59 91.52
N VAL A 49 -10.77 38.84 90.23
CA VAL A 49 -10.10 38.12 89.15
C VAL A 49 -8.98 39.01 88.61
N MET A 50 -7.75 38.51 88.66
CA MET A 50 -6.52 39.21 88.26
C MET A 50 -5.89 38.49 87.06
N GLN A 51 -5.30 39.26 86.14
CA GLN A 51 -4.73 38.73 84.89
C GLN A 51 -3.19 38.72 84.97
N ASN A 52 -2.59 37.65 84.49
CA ASN A 52 -1.16 37.33 84.38
C ASN A 52 -0.38 37.22 85.71
N THR A 53 -0.71 38.02 86.71
CA THR A 53 -0.03 38.01 88.02
C THR A 53 -1.05 38.12 89.18
N PRO A 54 -0.79 37.50 90.35
CA PRO A 54 -1.71 37.49 91.49
C PRO A 54 -1.81 38.84 92.23
N THR A 55 -1.02 39.85 91.84
CA THR A 55 -0.99 41.19 92.46
C THR A 55 -1.46 42.28 91.51
N SER A 56 -1.95 41.94 90.33
CA SER A 56 -2.44 42.94 89.38
C SER A 56 -3.71 43.61 89.91
N VAL A 57 -4.05 44.78 89.34
CA VAL A 57 -5.40 45.33 89.53
C VAL A 57 -6.42 44.29 89.01
N PRO A 58 -7.53 44.05 89.72
CA PRO A 58 -8.55 43.11 89.26
C PRO A 58 -9.16 43.55 87.93
N VAL A 59 -9.23 42.65 86.96
CA VAL A 59 -10.00 42.86 85.72
C VAL A 59 -11.50 42.70 85.96
N PHE A 60 -11.87 41.99 87.03
CA PHE A 60 -13.24 41.85 87.50
C PHE A 60 -13.27 41.67 89.01
N SER A 61 -14.24 42.32 89.67
CA SER A 61 -14.51 42.14 91.09
C SER A 61 -16.01 42.08 91.35
N GLU A 62 -16.43 41.25 92.30
CA GLU A 62 -17.83 41.16 92.74
C GLU A 62 -17.95 40.88 94.23
N THR A 63 -19.09 41.23 94.81
CA THR A 63 -19.44 40.91 96.21
C THR A 63 -20.62 39.96 96.30
N HIS A 64 -20.58 39.07 97.29
CA HIS A 64 -21.66 38.14 97.61
C HIS A 64 -22.04 38.27 99.08
N PHE A 65 -23.34 38.31 99.35
CA PHE A 65 -23.88 38.29 100.70
C PHE A 65 -24.69 37.00 100.87
N ALA A 66 -24.17 36.06 101.66
CA ALA A 66 -24.78 34.73 101.82
C ALA A 66 -24.63 34.21 103.26
N PRO A 67 -25.60 33.43 103.76
CA PRO A 67 -25.49 32.74 105.03
C PRO A 67 -24.54 31.53 104.93
N THR A 68 -23.82 31.26 106.02
CA THR A 68 -23.17 29.96 106.24
C THR A 68 -24.16 28.93 106.77
N ASP A 69 -23.94 27.65 106.49
CA ASP A 69 -24.75 26.55 107.05
C ASP A 69 -24.32 26.15 108.47
N ASP A 70 -24.90 25.07 109.00
CA ASP A 70 -24.61 24.49 110.31
C ASP A 70 -23.20 23.90 110.43
N LEU A 71 -22.54 23.66 109.30
CA LEU A 71 -21.13 23.25 109.19
C LEU A 71 -20.20 24.44 108.87
N GLY A 72 -20.74 25.65 108.80
CA GLY A 72 -20.00 26.87 108.49
C GLY A 72 -19.60 26.99 107.01
N ALA A 73 -20.18 26.19 106.12
CA ALA A 73 -19.91 26.22 104.69
C ALA A 73 -20.81 27.23 103.96
N VAL A 74 -20.28 27.76 102.86
CA VAL A 74 -21.00 28.63 101.92
C VAL A 74 -20.88 28.06 100.52
N ASN A 75 -21.96 28.14 99.74
CA ASN A 75 -22.00 27.75 98.33
C ASN A 75 -22.37 28.98 97.50
N LEU A 76 -21.46 29.39 96.61
CA LEU A 76 -21.58 30.59 95.80
C LEU A 76 -21.31 30.26 94.32
N VAL A 77 -21.78 31.11 93.42
CA VAL A 77 -21.41 31.04 91.99
C VAL A 77 -20.71 32.33 91.62
N ILE A 78 -19.41 32.24 91.37
CA ILE A 78 -18.61 33.39 90.98
C ILE A 78 -19.04 33.81 89.56
N GLY A 79 -19.32 35.10 89.37
CA GLY A 79 -19.94 35.67 88.17
C GLY A 79 -21.43 35.95 88.30
N LYS A 80 -22.05 35.60 89.44
CA LYS A 80 -23.46 35.89 89.77
C LYS A 80 -23.64 36.81 90.98
N GLY A 81 -22.56 37.39 91.51
CA GLY A 81 -22.61 38.36 92.59
C GLY A 81 -22.92 39.77 92.09
N THR A 82 -22.87 40.74 93.01
CA THR A 82 -22.96 42.16 92.63
C THR A 82 -21.59 42.63 92.17
N ALA A 83 -21.44 42.88 90.86
CA ALA A 83 -20.19 43.36 90.29
C ALA A 83 -19.83 44.76 90.84
N THR A 84 -18.58 44.92 91.28
CA THR A 84 -18.01 46.17 91.78
C THR A 84 -16.95 46.74 90.82
N THR A 85 -16.38 45.92 89.94
CA THR A 85 -15.46 46.33 88.87
C THR A 85 -15.59 45.36 87.70
N GLY A 86 -15.66 45.87 86.47
CA GLY A 86 -15.80 45.05 85.25
C GLY A 86 -17.12 44.27 85.17
N THR A 87 -17.25 43.42 84.16
CA THR A 87 -18.37 42.47 84.01
C THR A 87 -17.82 41.08 83.70
N PHE A 88 -18.38 40.05 84.35
CA PHE A 88 -17.87 38.68 84.23
C PHE A 88 -17.81 38.14 82.78
N PRO A 89 -18.80 38.41 81.90
CA PRO A 89 -18.75 37.93 80.51
C PRO A 89 -17.67 38.58 79.64
N ASN A 90 -17.14 39.73 80.06
CA ASN A 90 -16.14 40.47 79.30
C ASN A 90 -14.70 40.08 79.69
N ILE A 91 -14.52 39.14 80.61
CA ILE A 91 -13.20 38.61 80.95
C ILE A 91 -12.70 37.76 79.76
N ASP A 92 -11.57 38.16 79.18
CA ASP A 92 -10.93 37.46 78.05
C ASP A 92 -10.14 36.23 78.52
N TRP A 93 -10.85 35.17 78.92
CA TRP A 93 -10.26 33.95 79.47
C TRP A 93 -9.20 33.26 78.58
N GLY A 94 -9.05 33.64 77.30
CA GLY A 94 -8.05 33.12 76.37
C GLY A 94 -6.68 33.84 76.44
N ASN A 95 -6.61 34.99 77.10
CA ASN A 95 -5.47 35.91 77.04
C ASN A 95 -4.61 35.88 78.31
N GLY A 96 -3.98 34.74 78.57
CA GLY A 96 -3.02 34.58 79.67
C GLY A 96 -3.57 33.83 80.89
N ASN A 97 -2.83 33.90 82.00
CA ASN A 97 -3.18 33.20 83.24
C ASN A 97 -4.09 34.06 84.11
N TYR A 98 -5.07 33.47 84.78
CA TYR A 98 -5.98 34.18 85.67
C TYR A 98 -5.83 33.72 87.12
N TYR A 99 -5.99 34.63 88.07
CA TYR A 99 -5.90 34.38 89.50
C TYR A 99 -7.16 34.88 90.21
N LEU A 100 -7.68 34.09 91.14
CA LEU A 100 -8.83 34.41 91.98
C LEU A 100 -8.34 34.78 93.38
N GLY A 101 -8.51 36.05 93.74
CA GLY A 101 -8.31 36.59 95.08
C GLY A 101 -9.62 36.57 95.85
N ILE A 102 -9.57 36.11 97.10
CA ILE A 102 -10.74 35.97 97.96
C ILE A 102 -10.57 36.90 99.16
N GLU A 103 -11.56 37.72 99.44
CA GLU A 103 -11.65 38.55 100.63
C GLU A 103 -12.95 38.28 101.38
N LEU A 104 -12.90 38.34 102.70
CA LEU A 104 -14.05 38.10 103.58
C LEU A 104 -14.24 39.28 104.54
N ASN A 105 -15.48 39.73 104.71
CA ASN A 105 -15.86 40.75 105.68
C ASN A 105 -16.89 40.19 106.67
N THR A 106 -16.53 40.21 107.96
CA THR A 106 -17.37 39.76 109.08
C THR A 106 -17.82 40.90 109.99
N GLY A 107 -17.66 42.17 109.57
CA GLY A 107 -18.14 43.35 110.30
C GLY A 107 -17.11 44.45 110.54
N SER A 108 -15.82 44.24 110.26
CA SER A 108 -14.73 45.22 110.47
C SER A 108 -13.96 45.62 109.20
N GLY A 109 -14.44 45.18 108.02
CA GLY A 109 -13.78 45.40 106.72
C GLY A 109 -13.39 44.09 106.04
N TYR A 110 -12.97 44.17 104.78
CA TYR A 110 -12.54 43.01 104.00
C TYR A 110 -11.11 42.60 104.36
N VAL A 111 -10.92 41.31 104.65
CA VAL A 111 -9.61 40.71 104.92
C VAL A 111 -9.31 39.69 103.83
N ALA A 112 -8.09 39.73 103.26
CA ALA A 112 -7.65 38.79 102.23
C ALA A 112 -7.47 37.37 102.80
N MET A 113 -8.11 36.39 102.15
CA MET A 113 -8.10 34.97 102.53
C MET A 113 -7.15 34.13 101.65
N GLY A 114 -6.55 34.75 100.63
CA GLY A 114 -5.59 34.12 99.72
C GLY A 114 -5.90 34.41 98.25
N THR A 115 -4.93 34.10 97.38
CA THR A 115 -5.07 34.18 95.92
C THR A 115 -4.60 32.87 95.31
N THR A 116 -5.41 32.29 94.42
CA THR A 116 -5.11 31.02 93.73
C THR A 116 -5.18 31.20 92.21
N GLN A 117 -4.38 30.45 91.46
CA GLN A 117 -4.47 30.46 89.99
C GLN A 117 -5.69 29.65 89.53
N LEU A 118 -6.46 30.19 88.60
CA LEU A 118 -7.52 29.47 87.89
C LEU A 118 -6.86 28.61 86.80
N LEU A 119 -6.91 27.29 86.96
CA LEU A 119 -6.45 26.32 85.97
C LEU A 119 -7.61 25.90 85.07
N SER A 120 -7.36 25.80 83.76
CA SER A 120 -8.36 25.37 82.79
C SER A 120 -8.67 23.88 82.92
N VAL A 121 -9.96 23.53 82.75
CA VAL A 121 -10.42 22.14 82.73
C VAL A 121 -9.91 21.47 81.44
N PRO A 122 -9.48 20.19 81.45
CA PRO A 122 -8.91 19.52 80.26
C PRO A 122 -9.77 19.61 78.98
N TYR A 123 -11.09 19.68 79.11
CA TYR A 123 -12.02 19.81 77.98
C TYR A 123 -11.89 21.13 77.20
N ALA A 124 -11.45 22.22 77.86
CA ALA A 124 -11.21 23.52 77.20
C ALA A 124 -9.91 23.54 76.38
N LEU A 125 -8.91 22.72 76.73
CA LEU A 125 -7.68 22.59 75.93
C LEU A 125 -7.94 21.87 74.59
N TYR A 126 -8.88 20.92 74.56
CA TYR A 126 -9.20 20.16 73.34
C TYR A 126 -9.86 21.04 72.26
N ALA A 127 -10.59 22.09 72.65
CA ALA A 127 -11.19 23.06 71.72
C ALA A 127 -10.16 24.01 71.05
N LYS A 128 -8.94 24.13 71.60
CA LYS A 128 -7.84 24.90 70.99
C LYS A 128 -7.19 24.15 69.81
N SER A 129 -7.29 22.82 69.80
CA SER A 129 -6.62 21.95 68.82
C SER A 129 -7.45 21.67 67.56
N SER A 130 -8.76 21.96 67.55
CA SER A 130 -9.64 21.73 66.40
C SER A 130 -9.63 22.84 65.35
N GLY A 131 -8.87 23.92 65.58
CA GLY A 131 -8.71 25.03 64.62
C GLY A 131 -7.70 24.77 63.49
N THR A 132 -7.15 23.56 63.37
CA THR A 132 -6.25 23.22 62.27
C THR A 132 -7.07 22.79 61.05
N ASN A 133 -7.68 23.77 60.38
CA ASN A 133 -8.13 23.58 59.01
C ASN A 133 -6.90 23.16 58.19
N ALA A 134 -6.99 22.04 57.46
CA ALA A 134 -6.03 21.72 56.44
C ALA A 134 -5.90 22.92 55.50
N THR A 135 -4.72 23.54 55.46
CA THR A 135 -4.42 24.65 54.57
C THR A 135 -4.41 24.13 53.15
N VAL A 136 -5.56 24.14 52.48
CA VAL A 136 -5.59 24.23 51.02
C VAL A 136 -5.10 25.64 50.70
N GLY A 137 -4.05 25.76 49.88
CA GLY A 137 -3.53 27.06 49.45
C GLY A 137 -4.66 27.98 48.99
N ALA A 138 -4.53 29.27 49.27
CA ALA A 138 -5.57 30.27 49.04
C ALA A 138 -6.26 30.07 47.68
N ILE A 139 -7.53 29.68 47.69
CA ILE A 139 -8.44 29.96 46.57
C ILE A 139 -8.56 31.47 46.55
N SER A 140 -7.78 32.14 45.69
CA SER A 140 -7.85 33.58 45.53
C SER A 140 -9.28 33.94 45.13
N ALA A 141 -9.94 34.69 45.99
CA ALA A 141 -11.34 35.02 45.89
C ALA A 141 -11.64 35.87 44.64
N ILE A 142 -11.97 35.20 43.52
CA ILE A 142 -13.07 35.55 42.60
C ILE A 142 -13.66 34.25 42.01
N SER A 143 -13.86 33.21 42.82
CA SER A 143 -14.84 32.17 42.49
C SER A 143 -16.08 32.44 43.33
N THR A 144 -16.81 33.48 42.94
CA THR A 144 -18.19 33.62 43.40
C THR A 144 -19.02 32.62 42.61
N VAL A 145 -19.68 31.73 43.35
CA VAL A 145 -20.83 30.89 43.00
C VAL A 145 -20.53 29.45 42.51
N ASN A 146 -20.87 28.53 43.41
CA ASN A 146 -21.21 27.11 43.26
C ASN A 146 -20.25 26.17 42.52
N GLY A 147 -19.53 25.37 43.31
CA GLY A 147 -19.28 23.98 42.89
C GLY A 147 -17.92 23.38 43.21
N ALA A 148 -16.96 24.19 43.66
CA ALA A 148 -15.67 23.68 44.08
C ALA A 148 -15.75 23.15 45.52
N SER A 149 -15.64 21.84 45.72
CA SER A 149 -15.51 21.18 47.03
C SER A 149 -14.31 20.24 47.03
N ILE A 150 -13.67 20.04 48.18
CA ILE A 150 -12.67 18.96 48.34
C ILE A 150 -13.30 17.89 49.21
N THR A 151 -13.45 16.69 48.65
CA THR A 151 -13.96 15.51 49.37
C THR A 151 -12.92 14.43 49.26
N SER A 152 -12.46 13.88 50.39
CA SER A 152 -11.43 12.82 50.43
C SER A 152 -10.12 13.16 49.70
N GLY A 153 -9.73 14.45 49.67
CA GLY A 153 -8.51 14.90 48.98
C GLY A 153 -8.68 15.12 47.47
N GLU A 154 -9.85 14.88 46.91
CA GLU A 154 -10.17 15.18 45.51
C GLU A 154 -10.87 16.54 45.40
N LEU A 155 -10.34 17.42 44.56
CA LEU A 155 -10.99 18.68 44.18
C LEU A 155 -12.13 18.38 43.19
N ASN A 156 -13.35 18.38 43.70
CA ASN A 156 -14.58 18.33 42.93
C ASN A 156 -14.92 19.73 42.47
N LEU A 157 -14.95 19.97 41.16
CA LEU A 157 -15.44 21.21 40.58
C LEU A 157 -16.77 20.87 39.90
N SER A 158 -17.86 21.55 40.26
CA SER A 158 -19.11 21.34 39.55
C SER A 158 -18.96 21.63 38.06
N PRO A 159 -19.68 20.91 37.18
CA PRO A 159 -19.73 21.20 35.76
C PRO A 159 -20.07 22.67 35.54
N ALA A 160 -19.44 23.28 34.53
CA ALA A 160 -19.74 24.65 34.13
C ALA A 160 -21.20 24.76 33.64
N ASP A 161 -21.91 25.78 34.10
CA ASP A 161 -23.27 26.17 33.76
C ASP A 161 -23.33 27.69 33.52
N ALA A 162 -24.50 28.23 33.18
CA ALA A 162 -24.68 29.64 32.89
C ALA A 162 -24.39 30.59 34.07
N THR A 163 -24.11 30.05 35.26
CA THR A 163 -23.92 30.76 36.52
C THR A 163 -22.60 30.45 37.23
N ASN A 164 -21.90 29.37 36.88
CA ASN A 164 -20.54 29.05 37.36
C ASN A 164 -19.58 28.92 36.15
N GLY A 165 -18.67 29.88 35.99
CA GLY A 165 -17.84 30.01 34.77
C GLY A 165 -16.84 28.88 34.47
N GLY A 166 -16.96 27.70 35.09
CA GLY A 166 -15.93 26.68 35.05
C GLY A 166 -14.58 27.21 35.56
N ILE A 167 -13.48 26.54 35.20
CA ILE A 167 -12.14 27.09 35.44
C ILE A 167 -11.81 28.04 34.28
N ILE A 168 -12.06 29.34 34.44
CA ILE A 168 -11.53 30.36 33.52
C ILE A 168 -10.08 30.61 33.90
N THR A 169 -9.16 30.15 33.07
CA THR A 169 -7.73 30.39 33.26
C THR A 169 -7.22 31.35 32.20
N THR A 170 -6.53 32.41 32.60
CA THR A 170 -5.98 33.43 31.70
C THR A 170 -4.49 33.23 31.41
N GLY A 171 -3.88 32.17 31.96
CA GLY A 171 -2.47 31.83 31.81
C GLY A 171 -2.25 30.33 31.53
N ILE A 172 -0.99 29.96 31.24
CA ILE A 172 -0.59 28.58 30.93
C ILE A 172 -0.99 27.64 32.06
N GLN A 173 -1.72 26.57 31.72
CA GLN A 173 -2.09 25.51 32.65
C GLN A 173 -1.16 24.32 32.47
N THR A 174 -0.56 23.85 33.57
CA THR A 174 0.19 22.59 33.59
C THR A 174 -0.70 21.51 34.20
N ILE A 175 -1.04 20.50 33.41
CA ILE A 175 -1.85 19.36 33.87
C ILE A 175 -0.90 18.16 34.05
N ALA A 176 -0.49 17.89 35.29
CA ALA A 176 0.49 16.84 35.59
C ALA A 176 -0.14 15.43 35.60
N GLY A 177 0.56 14.45 35.03
CA GLY A 177 0.13 13.04 34.99
C GLY A 177 -0.98 12.73 33.97
N ALA A 178 -1.28 11.45 33.78
CA ALA A 178 -2.33 11.00 32.85
C ALA A 178 -3.71 11.57 33.22
N LYS A 179 -4.54 11.84 32.22
CA LYS A 179 -5.91 12.31 32.38
C LYS A 179 -6.87 11.46 31.55
N THR A 180 -8.06 11.26 32.10
CA THR A 180 -9.18 10.58 31.44
C THR A 180 -10.33 11.56 31.36
N PHE A 181 -10.85 11.78 30.15
CA PHE A 181 -12.00 12.63 29.91
C PHE A 181 -13.22 11.75 29.63
N SER A 182 -14.36 12.07 30.25
CA SER A 182 -15.63 11.37 30.05
C SER A 182 -16.40 11.86 28.80
N SER A 183 -15.92 12.92 28.17
CA SER A 183 -16.51 13.54 26.99
C SER A 183 -15.41 14.13 26.12
N ASP A 184 -15.76 14.46 24.87
CA ASP A 184 -14.84 15.09 23.93
C ASP A 184 -14.36 16.45 24.43
N LEU A 185 -13.12 16.79 24.09
CA LEU A 185 -12.56 18.10 24.34
C LEU A 185 -12.95 19.05 23.20
N ASN A 186 -13.27 20.29 23.55
CA ASN A 186 -13.35 21.40 22.60
C ASN A 186 -12.09 22.26 22.74
N VAL A 187 -11.24 22.24 21.72
CA VAL A 187 -9.98 23.00 21.66
C VAL A 187 -10.09 24.03 20.54
N ASN A 188 -10.30 25.30 20.88
CA ASN A 188 -10.48 26.39 19.91
C ASN A 188 -11.60 26.11 18.86
N GLY A 189 -12.69 25.44 19.25
CA GLY A 189 -13.77 25.05 18.34
C GLY A 189 -13.51 23.75 17.58
N ALA A 190 -12.38 23.08 17.78
CA ALA A 190 -12.11 21.74 17.27
C ALA A 190 -12.50 20.68 18.30
N THR A 191 -13.22 19.65 17.86
CA THR A 191 -13.45 18.45 18.66
C THR A 191 -12.14 17.66 18.74
N VAL A 192 -11.78 17.17 19.93
CA VAL A 192 -10.72 16.16 20.13
C VAL A 192 -11.31 15.05 21.01
N GLY A 193 -11.60 13.90 20.40
CA GLY A 193 -12.26 12.79 21.09
C GLY A 193 -12.86 11.77 20.12
N LYS A 194 -14.11 11.37 20.34
CA LYS A 194 -14.82 10.34 19.59
C LYS A 194 -15.84 10.90 18.58
N GLY A 195 -16.15 12.19 18.64
CA GLY A 195 -17.21 12.81 17.83
C GLY A 195 -18.61 12.53 18.40
N THR A 196 -19.63 12.87 17.63
CA THR A 196 -21.02 12.59 18.03
C THR A 196 -21.37 11.11 17.84
N GLY A 197 -22.40 10.65 18.54
CA GLY A 197 -22.80 9.24 18.57
C GLY A 197 -22.09 8.52 19.72
N ASN A 198 -22.86 7.84 20.55
CA ASN A 198 -22.44 7.29 21.84
C ASN A 198 -21.58 6.01 21.68
N ASN A 199 -20.50 6.11 20.89
CA ASN A 199 -19.83 4.96 20.31
C ASN A 199 -18.36 4.85 20.71
N ILE A 200 -17.96 3.63 21.01
CA ILE A 200 -16.58 3.25 21.27
C ILE A 200 -15.83 3.11 19.93
N TYR A 201 -14.59 3.61 19.86
CA TYR A 201 -13.61 3.44 18.76
C TYR A 201 -13.59 4.44 17.58
N ASN A 202 -14.18 5.62 17.69
CA ASN A 202 -13.93 6.71 16.73
C ASN A 202 -12.78 7.62 17.20
N THR A 203 -12.10 8.27 16.25
CA THR A 203 -11.16 9.38 16.48
C THR A 203 -11.65 10.60 15.72
N ALA A 204 -12.03 11.67 16.42
CA ALA A 204 -12.44 12.94 15.85
C ALA A 204 -11.48 14.05 16.30
N ILE A 205 -10.80 14.67 15.34
CA ILE A 205 -9.89 15.81 15.56
C ILE A 205 -10.21 16.88 14.51
N GLY A 206 -10.77 18.02 14.94
CA GLY A 206 -11.07 19.15 14.05
C GLY A 206 -12.48 19.72 14.22
N THR A 207 -12.68 20.94 13.73
CA THR A 207 -13.99 21.62 13.79
C THR A 207 -15.00 20.87 12.93
N ASN A 208 -16.16 20.53 13.53
CA ASN A 208 -17.25 19.78 12.90
C ASN A 208 -16.83 18.39 12.34
N SER A 209 -15.74 17.82 12.83
CA SER A 209 -15.36 16.45 12.51
C SER A 209 -16.35 15.47 13.15
N LEU A 210 -16.87 14.51 12.35
CA LEU A 210 -17.87 13.51 12.79
C LEU A 210 -19.14 14.10 13.44
N ALA A 211 -19.57 15.31 13.05
CA ALA A 211 -20.63 16.06 13.74
C ALA A 211 -22.07 15.52 13.58
N SER A 212 -22.33 14.66 12.59
CA SER A 212 -23.65 14.04 12.37
C SER A 212 -23.67 12.53 12.63
N ASN A 213 -22.57 11.98 13.16
CA ASN A 213 -22.45 10.55 13.40
C ASN A 213 -23.43 10.10 14.49
N THR A 214 -24.22 9.06 14.18
CA THR A 214 -25.23 8.49 15.09
C THR A 214 -24.78 7.13 15.60
N THR A 215 -24.54 6.17 14.70
CA THR A 215 -24.16 4.79 15.06
C THR A 215 -22.89 4.28 14.37
N GLY A 216 -22.25 5.04 13.49
CA GLY A 216 -20.99 4.65 12.86
C GLY A 216 -19.83 4.46 13.84
N GLN A 217 -19.01 3.43 13.62
CA GLN A 217 -17.88 3.02 14.49
C GLN A 217 -16.58 2.89 13.70
N TRP A 218 -15.44 2.85 14.40
CA TRP A 218 -14.09 2.68 13.83
C TRP A 218 -13.70 3.75 12.78
N ASN A 219 -14.26 4.94 12.89
CA ASN A 219 -13.96 6.04 12.01
C ASN A 219 -12.81 6.90 12.54
N THR A 220 -11.88 7.29 11.67
CA THR A 220 -10.85 8.31 11.94
C THR A 220 -11.17 9.54 11.12
N ALA A 221 -11.39 10.69 11.76
CA ALA A 221 -11.76 11.94 11.12
C ALA A 221 -10.88 13.08 11.64
N ASN A 222 -9.85 13.44 10.88
CA ASN A 222 -8.86 14.46 11.22
C ASN A 222 -8.86 15.59 10.18
N GLY A 223 -9.44 16.73 10.53
CA GLY A 223 -9.49 17.91 9.67
C GLY A 223 -10.79 18.70 9.81
N TYR A 224 -10.81 19.90 9.23
CA TYR A 224 -12.03 20.72 9.20
C TYR A 224 -13.12 20.00 8.41
N THR A 225 -14.23 19.70 9.08
CA THR A 225 -15.42 19.04 8.53
C THR A 225 -15.18 17.64 7.92
N ALA A 226 -14.11 16.95 8.31
CA ALA A 226 -13.90 15.56 7.90
C ALA A 226 -15.04 14.66 8.41
N LEU A 227 -15.61 13.81 7.52
CA LEU A 227 -16.74 12.93 7.84
C LEU A 227 -17.96 13.63 8.47
N LYS A 228 -18.17 14.93 8.21
CA LYS A 228 -19.22 15.72 8.87
C LYS A 228 -20.62 15.10 8.74
N ALA A 229 -20.98 14.62 7.54
CA ALA A 229 -22.31 14.10 7.24
C ALA A 229 -22.49 12.61 7.56
N ASN A 230 -21.47 11.93 8.09
CA ASN A 230 -21.53 10.49 8.37
C ASN A 230 -22.62 10.23 9.41
N THR A 231 -23.52 9.29 9.16
CA THR A 231 -24.56 8.89 10.12
C THR A 231 -24.26 7.50 10.67
N THR A 232 -24.22 6.49 9.81
CA THR A 232 -24.04 5.08 10.20
C THR A 232 -22.81 4.41 9.56
N GLY A 233 -22.13 5.09 8.63
CA GLY A 233 -20.92 4.57 7.99
C GLY A 233 -19.82 4.25 9.00
N SER A 234 -19.13 3.14 8.82
CA SER A 234 -18.12 2.62 9.73
C SER A 234 -16.80 2.34 9.02
N SER A 235 -15.71 2.23 9.80
CA SER A 235 -14.37 1.89 9.32
C SER A 235 -13.78 2.87 8.30
N ASN A 236 -14.22 4.14 8.30
CA ASN A 236 -13.71 5.15 7.38
C ASN A 236 -12.52 5.92 7.96
N THR A 237 -11.50 6.20 7.15
CA THR A 237 -10.42 7.12 7.47
C THR A 237 -10.55 8.38 6.62
N ALA A 238 -10.64 9.56 7.23
CA ALA A 238 -10.76 10.85 6.59
C ALA A 238 -9.74 11.82 7.21
N ILE A 239 -8.68 12.15 6.48
CA ILE A 239 -7.60 13.02 6.93
C ILE A 239 -7.43 14.15 5.90
N GLY A 240 -7.76 15.38 6.29
CA GLY A 240 -7.67 16.55 5.42
C GLY A 240 -8.89 17.47 5.51
N LEU A 241 -8.78 18.63 4.87
CA LEU A 241 -9.90 19.56 4.73
C LEU A 241 -11.03 18.87 3.94
N GLN A 242 -12.23 18.77 4.53
CA GLN A 242 -13.43 18.24 3.87
C GLN A 242 -13.31 16.82 3.29
N ALA A 243 -12.36 16.01 3.78
CA ALA A 243 -12.25 14.60 3.38
C ALA A 243 -13.53 13.83 3.79
N LEU A 244 -14.12 13.08 2.84
CA LEU A 244 -15.39 12.34 3.04
C LEU A 244 -16.54 13.20 3.58
N LEU A 245 -16.59 14.51 3.26
CA LEU A 245 -17.56 15.45 3.83
C LEU A 245 -19.01 14.96 3.75
N LYS A 246 -19.42 14.44 2.59
CA LYS A 246 -20.80 14.03 2.31
C LYS A 246 -21.10 12.56 2.57
N ASN A 247 -20.15 11.77 3.08
CA ASN A 247 -20.37 10.35 3.35
C ASN A 247 -21.52 10.22 4.36
N THR A 248 -22.56 9.45 4.05
CA THR A 248 -23.67 9.24 4.99
C THR A 248 -23.59 7.83 5.58
N ILE A 249 -23.55 6.81 4.72
CA ILE A 249 -23.60 5.39 5.14
C ILE A 249 -22.50 4.53 4.53
N GLY A 250 -21.65 5.08 3.66
CA GLY A 250 -20.53 4.35 3.06
C GLY A 250 -19.52 3.89 4.11
N ASN A 251 -18.95 2.70 3.91
CA ASN A 251 -18.04 2.04 4.82
C ASN A 251 -16.67 1.81 4.18
N ASP A 252 -15.67 1.58 5.03
CA ASP A 252 -14.35 1.08 4.62
C ASP A 252 -13.63 1.99 3.59
N ASN A 253 -13.91 3.30 3.63
CA ASN A 253 -13.25 4.27 2.74
C ASN A 253 -12.01 4.90 3.41
N ASN A 254 -10.95 5.11 2.65
CA ASN A 254 -9.73 5.82 3.07
C ASN A 254 -9.53 7.08 2.21
N ALA A 255 -9.77 8.25 2.79
CA ALA A 255 -9.63 9.56 2.16
C ALA A 255 -8.56 10.40 2.87
N ILE A 256 -7.43 10.62 2.20
CA ILE A 256 -6.29 11.40 2.71
C ILE A 256 -5.96 12.51 1.73
N GLY A 257 -6.28 13.75 2.09
CA GLY A 257 -6.06 14.93 1.26
C GLY A 257 -7.21 15.93 1.35
N ASP A 258 -6.95 17.17 0.94
CA ASP A 258 -8.00 18.18 0.79
C ASP A 258 -9.02 17.73 -0.25
N ASN A 259 -10.30 17.69 0.12
CA ASN A 259 -11.43 17.29 -0.73
C ASN A 259 -11.36 15.84 -1.28
N ALA A 260 -10.55 14.96 -0.67
CA ALA A 260 -10.55 13.54 -1.05
C ALA A 260 -11.92 12.89 -0.75
N LEU A 261 -12.52 12.21 -1.73
CA LEU A 261 -13.86 11.60 -1.63
C LEU A 261 -14.98 12.55 -1.15
N TYR A 262 -14.86 13.85 -1.43
CA TYR A 262 -15.75 14.89 -0.90
C TYR A 262 -17.26 14.60 -1.09
N ASN A 263 -17.68 14.16 -2.28
CA ASN A 263 -19.09 13.90 -2.60
C ASN A 263 -19.57 12.47 -2.34
N ASN A 264 -18.74 11.58 -1.77
CA ASN A 264 -19.15 10.19 -1.54
C ASN A 264 -20.37 10.17 -0.64
N THR A 265 -21.44 9.44 -0.99
CA THR A 265 -22.63 9.32 -0.14
C THR A 265 -22.76 7.92 0.42
N THR A 266 -22.72 6.91 -0.46
CA THR A 266 -22.94 5.50 -0.07
C THR A 266 -21.87 4.55 -0.60
N GLY A 267 -20.88 5.06 -1.36
CA GLY A 267 -19.81 4.23 -1.92
C GLY A 267 -18.93 3.62 -0.81
N ASN A 268 -18.49 2.38 -1.02
CA ASN A 268 -17.69 1.59 -0.07
C ASN A 268 -16.33 1.22 -0.67
N ASP A 269 -15.39 0.86 0.22
CA ASP A 269 -14.09 0.28 -0.13
C ASP A 269 -13.24 1.16 -1.07
N ASN A 270 -13.39 2.49 -1.00
CA ASN A 270 -12.63 3.40 -1.85
C ASN A 270 -11.36 3.92 -1.15
N ILE A 271 -10.25 3.96 -1.88
CA ILE A 271 -8.99 4.58 -1.45
C ILE A 271 -8.77 5.85 -2.28
N ALA A 272 -8.66 7.00 -1.63
CA ALA A 272 -8.45 8.31 -2.25
C ALA A 272 -7.33 9.05 -1.50
N ILE A 273 -6.14 9.11 -2.09
CA ILE A 273 -4.96 9.73 -1.49
C ILE A 273 -4.45 10.82 -2.43
N GLY A 274 -4.62 12.08 -2.04
CA GLY A 274 -4.23 13.25 -2.81
C GLY A 274 -5.29 14.35 -2.78
N VAL A 275 -4.90 15.57 -3.18
CA VAL A 275 -5.85 16.69 -3.27
C VAL A 275 -6.90 16.40 -4.35
N SER A 276 -8.17 16.45 -3.97
CA SER A 276 -9.34 16.19 -4.82
C SER A 276 -9.36 14.82 -5.51
N SER A 277 -8.62 13.82 -5.01
CA SER A 277 -8.72 12.45 -5.52
C SER A 277 -10.13 11.90 -5.26
N LEU A 278 -10.77 11.31 -6.28
CA LEU A 278 -12.13 10.75 -6.18
C LEU A 278 -13.21 11.76 -5.71
N GLN A 279 -12.99 13.08 -5.86
CA GLN A 279 -13.85 14.12 -5.30
C GLN A 279 -15.34 14.00 -5.66
N SER A 280 -15.67 13.60 -6.89
CA SER A 280 -17.06 13.54 -7.38
C SER A 280 -17.76 12.20 -7.15
N ASN A 281 -17.10 11.21 -6.51
CA ASN A 281 -17.69 9.89 -6.32
C ASN A 281 -18.97 10.03 -5.52
N THR A 282 -20.05 9.39 -5.93
CA THR A 282 -21.30 9.38 -5.15
C THR A 282 -21.56 7.98 -4.60
N THR A 283 -21.54 6.98 -5.48
CA THR A 283 -21.91 5.58 -5.14
C THR A 283 -20.97 4.55 -5.77
N GLY A 284 -19.88 4.96 -6.41
CA GLY A 284 -18.90 4.03 -6.97
C GLY A 284 -18.14 3.31 -5.85
N ASP A 285 -17.95 2.01 -6.00
CA ASP A 285 -17.31 1.15 -5.00
C ASP A 285 -15.94 0.65 -5.48
N THR A 286 -15.08 0.31 -4.51
CA THR A 286 -13.80 -0.40 -4.76
C THR A 286 -12.87 0.36 -5.71
N ASN A 287 -12.85 1.69 -5.67
CA ASN A 287 -11.93 2.49 -6.48
C ASN A 287 -10.66 2.85 -5.71
N ILE A 288 -9.51 2.84 -6.38
CA ILE A 288 -8.23 3.31 -5.85
C ILE A 288 -7.80 4.52 -6.67
N ALA A 289 -7.63 5.67 -6.04
CA ALA A 289 -7.16 6.91 -6.65
C ALA A 289 -6.03 7.51 -5.81
N ILE A 290 -4.80 7.42 -6.29
CA ILE A 290 -3.61 7.91 -5.61
C ILE A 290 -2.92 8.94 -6.50
N GLY A 291 -2.99 10.21 -6.12
CA GLY A 291 -2.45 11.34 -6.85
C GLY A 291 -3.33 12.58 -6.77
N THR A 292 -2.75 13.74 -7.05
CA THR A 292 -3.55 14.98 -7.14
C THR A 292 -4.51 14.87 -8.32
N THR A 293 -5.80 15.09 -8.05
CA THR A 293 -6.91 15.01 -9.02
C THR A 293 -7.03 13.67 -9.79
N SER A 294 -6.51 12.57 -9.23
CA SER A 294 -6.74 11.22 -9.79
C SER A 294 -8.22 10.84 -9.66
N LEU A 295 -8.83 10.35 -10.74
CA LEU A 295 -10.21 9.85 -10.75
C LEU A 295 -11.27 10.89 -10.27
N THR A 296 -10.96 12.19 -10.37
CA THR A 296 -11.74 13.29 -9.76
C THR A 296 -13.22 13.33 -10.16
N LYS A 297 -13.54 13.04 -11.43
CA LYS A 297 -14.91 13.14 -11.97
C LYS A 297 -15.72 11.86 -11.87
N ASN A 298 -15.18 10.79 -11.27
CA ASN A 298 -15.90 9.53 -11.16
C ASN A 298 -17.14 9.74 -10.31
N THR A 299 -18.31 9.32 -10.79
CA THR A 299 -19.57 9.42 -10.04
C THR A 299 -20.03 8.04 -9.57
N THR A 300 -20.18 7.09 -10.49
CA THR A 300 -20.69 5.75 -10.23
C THR A 300 -19.80 4.62 -10.75
N GLY A 301 -18.70 4.95 -11.44
CA GLY A 301 -17.73 3.93 -11.89
C GLY A 301 -17.14 3.18 -10.69
N PHE A 302 -16.88 1.89 -10.87
CA PHE A 302 -16.40 0.99 -9.81
C PHE A 302 -15.17 0.20 -10.25
N GLN A 303 -14.41 -0.31 -9.29
CA GLN A 303 -13.23 -1.15 -9.54
C GLN A 303 -12.18 -0.50 -10.45
N ASN A 304 -12.02 0.83 -10.37
CA ASN A 304 -10.97 1.53 -11.10
C ASN A 304 -9.71 1.72 -10.23
N ILE A 305 -8.54 1.61 -10.84
CA ILE A 305 -7.25 1.92 -10.23
C ILE A 305 -6.63 3.09 -10.98
N ALA A 306 -6.35 4.19 -10.30
CA ALA A 306 -5.82 5.44 -10.84
C ALA A 306 -4.63 5.90 -9.99
N ASN A 307 -3.43 5.44 -10.36
CA ASN A 307 -2.19 5.74 -9.65
C ASN A 307 -1.35 6.73 -10.47
N GLY A 308 -1.36 7.99 -10.06
CA GLY A 308 -0.65 9.09 -10.71
C GLY A 308 -1.50 10.36 -10.75
N GLY A 309 -0.86 11.53 -10.71
CA GLY A 309 -1.56 12.81 -10.87
C GLY A 309 -2.33 12.86 -12.20
N PHE A 310 -3.58 13.33 -12.16
CA PHE A 310 -4.48 13.40 -13.32
C PHE A 310 -4.79 12.07 -14.02
N SER A 311 -4.45 10.92 -13.43
CA SER A 311 -4.82 9.61 -13.98
C SER A 311 -6.34 9.42 -13.91
N LEU A 312 -6.96 8.93 -15.00
CA LEU A 312 -8.41 8.69 -15.09
C LEU A 312 -9.30 9.89 -14.69
N ASN A 313 -8.78 11.13 -14.72
CA ASN A 313 -9.42 12.27 -14.06
C ASN A 313 -10.76 12.71 -14.68
N ASN A 314 -11.03 12.34 -15.93
CA ASN A 314 -12.31 12.59 -16.60
C ASN A 314 -13.29 11.41 -16.58
N ASN A 315 -12.94 10.29 -15.94
CA ASN A 315 -13.84 9.14 -15.86
C ASN A 315 -15.09 9.54 -15.09
N THR A 316 -16.28 9.24 -15.62
CA THR A 316 -17.56 9.49 -14.93
C THR A 316 -18.17 8.16 -14.48
N THR A 317 -18.39 7.24 -15.42
CA THR A 317 -19.09 5.96 -15.16
C THR A 317 -18.34 4.73 -15.64
N GLY A 318 -17.17 4.88 -16.27
CA GLY A 318 -16.35 3.76 -16.69
C GLY A 318 -15.87 2.92 -15.49
N SER A 319 -15.81 1.60 -15.66
CA SER A 319 -15.44 0.65 -14.61
C SER A 319 -14.30 -0.27 -15.04
N ASN A 320 -13.65 -0.92 -14.07
CA ASN A 320 -12.60 -1.90 -14.31
C ASN A 320 -11.40 -1.35 -15.11
N ASN A 321 -11.08 -0.06 -14.96
CA ASN A 321 -9.93 0.54 -15.63
C ASN A 321 -8.71 0.56 -14.70
N ILE A 322 -7.53 0.25 -15.24
CA ILE A 322 -6.24 0.40 -14.58
C ILE A 322 -5.48 1.52 -15.28
N ALA A 323 -5.10 2.56 -14.54
CA ALA A 323 -4.36 3.72 -15.02
C ALA A 323 -3.18 3.99 -14.07
N ASN A 324 -2.03 3.40 -14.38
CA ASN A 324 -0.80 3.53 -13.60
C ASN A 324 0.19 4.44 -14.34
N GLY A 325 0.17 5.73 -14.02
CA GLY A 325 1.02 6.76 -14.63
C GLY A 325 0.40 8.15 -14.55
N VAL A 326 1.22 9.20 -14.62
CA VAL A 326 0.71 10.58 -14.71
C VAL A 326 -0.09 10.73 -16.01
N SER A 327 -1.32 11.23 -15.90
CA SER A 327 -2.25 11.44 -17.02
C SER A 327 -2.53 10.18 -17.88
N SER A 328 -2.35 8.97 -17.36
CA SER A 328 -2.82 7.76 -18.04
C SER A 328 -4.36 7.71 -18.05
N LEU A 329 -4.98 7.33 -19.17
CA LEU A 329 -6.44 7.34 -19.37
C LEU A 329 -7.12 8.68 -19.04
N SER A 330 -6.42 9.80 -19.10
CA SER A 330 -6.92 11.10 -18.61
C SER A 330 -8.17 11.60 -19.35
N LYS A 331 -8.44 11.16 -20.58
CA LYS A 331 -9.63 11.57 -21.35
C LYS A 331 -10.77 10.55 -21.29
N ASN A 332 -10.56 9.39 -20.65
CA ASN A 332 -11.59 8.36 -20.54
C ASN A 332 -12.80 8.92 -19.79
N THR A 333 -14.00 8.82 -20.34
CA THR A 333 -15.25 9.24 -19.68
C THR A 333 -16.08 8.03 -19.27
N THR A 334 -16.38 7.14 -20.22
CA THR A 334 -17.23 5.96 -19.98
C THR A 334 -16.58 4.64 -20.40
N GLY A 335 -15.41 4.68 -21.05
CA GLY A 335 -14.67 3.48 -21.43
C GLY A 335 -14.34 2.61 -20.22
N SER A 336 -14.41 1.29 -20.40
CA SER A 336 -14.28 0.29 -19.34
C SER A 336 -13.32 -0.83 -19.73
N ASN A 337 -12.81 -1.55 -18.73
CA ASN A 337 -11.89 -2.68 -18.92
C ASN A 337 -10.58 -2.30 -19.64
N ASN A 338 -10.10 -1.06 -19.49
CA ASN A 338 -8.85 -0.62 -20.10
C ASN A 338 -7.68 -0.75 -19.13
N THR A 339 -6.51 -1.16 -19.62
CA THR A 339 -5.26 -1.17 -18.86
C THR A 339 -4.27 -0.20 -19.49
N ALA A 340 -3.83 0.81 -18.74
CA ALA A 340 -2.86 1.81 -19.14
C ALA A 340 -1.73 1.87 -18.11
N ILE A 341 -0.52 1.50 -18.51
CA ILE A 341 0.66 1.48 -17.65
C ILE A 341 1.75 2.33 -18.32
N GLY A 342 2.11 3.44 -17.70
CA GLY A 342 3.04 4.44 -18.24
C GLY A 342 2.42 5.84 -18.27
N ALA A 343 3.25 6.87 -18.15
CA ALA A 343 2.76 8.24 -18.24
C ALA A 343 2.13 8.49 -19.63
N GLN A 344 0.92 9.08 -19.62
CA GLN A 344 0.10 9.37 -20.80
C GLN A 344 -0.28 8.13 -21.65
N ALA A 345 -0.21 6.92 -21.09
CA ALA A 345 -0.73 5.71 -21.72
C ALA A 345 -2.27 5.77 -21.84
N LEU A 346 -2.82 5.39 -23.00
CA LEU A 346 -4.25 5.55 -23.37
C LEU A 346 -4.85 6.96 -23.10
N SER A 347 -4.02 8.01 -23.03
CA SER A 347 -4.48 9.39 -22.84
C SER A 347 -5.44 9.90 -23.92
N ALA A 348 -5.48 9.24 -25.09
CA ALA A 348 -6.37 9.57 -26.19
C ALA A 348 -7.72 8.79 -26.15
N ASN A 349 -7.84 7.74 -25.34
CA ASN A 349 -9.05 6.93 -25.23
C ASN A 349 -10.13 7.71 -24.44
N ILE A 350 -11.32 7.87 -25.02
CA ILE A 350 -12.47 8.55 -24.42
C ILE A 350 -13.55 7.52 -24.05
N LEU A 351 -13.94 6.68 -25.01
CA LEU A 351 -15.05 5.73 -24.92
C LEU A 351 -14.64 4.27 -25.13
N GLY A 352 -13.44 4.02 -25.67
CA GLY A 352 -12.97 2.69 -26.04
C GLY A 352 -12.89 1.72 -24.85
N ASN A 353 -13.05 0.42 -25.13
CA ASN A 353 -13.17 -0.63 -24.11
C ASN A 353 -12.20 -1.78 -24.35
N GLY A 354 -11.69 -2.39 -23.29
CA GLY A 354 -10.86 -3.59 -23.41
C GLY A 354 -9.49 -3.32 -24.03
N ASN A 355 -9.00 -2.08 -24.00
CA ASN A 355 -7.71 -1.74 -24.58
C ASN A 355 -6.58 -1.89 -23.57
N THR A 356 -5.41 -2.33 -24.03
CA THR A 356 -4.19 -2.41 -23.22
C THR A 356 -3.12 -1.50 -23.81
N ALA A 357 -2.56 -0.59 -23.04
CA ALA A 357 -1.37 0.15 -23.42
C ALA A 357 -0.30 0.12 -22.32
N ILE A 358 0.91 -0.29 -22.68
CA ILE A 358 2.05 -0.42 -21.76
C ILE A 358 3.24 0.32 -22.36
N GLY A 359 3.64 1.44 -21.74
CA GLY A 359 4.74 2.29 -22.17
C GLY A 359 4.40 3.79 -22.07
N TYR A 360 5.44 4.64 -22.00
CA TYR A 360 5.26 6.09 -22.14
C TYR A 360 4.56 6.39 -23.47
N TRP A 361 3.47 7.14 -23.44
CA TRP A 361 2.72 7.51 -24.65
C TRP A 361 2.14 6.36 -25.49
N ALA A 362 2.11 5.12 -24.97
CA ALA A 362 1.44 4.02 -25.65
C ALA A 362 -0.08 4.28 -25.74
N ASN A 363 -0.67 4.22 -26.93
CA ASN A 363 -2.06 4.68 -27.14
C ASN A 363 -2.82 3.88 -28.21
N THR A 364 -4.13 4.03 -28.20
CA THR A 364 -5.00 3.76 -29.35
C THR A 364 -5.12 5.02 -30.22
N ILE A 365 -5.35 4.83 -31.52
CA ILE A 365 -5.77 5.92 -32.41
C ILE A 365 -7.30 5.93 -32.43
N GLY A 366 -7.88 6.71 -31.52
CA GLY A 366 -9.34 6.80 -31.31
C GLY A 366 -9.86 5.79 -30.29
N ASP A 367 -11.19 5.68 -30.24
CA ASP A 367 -11.93 4.81 -29.32
C ASP A 367 -12.02 3.39 -29.87
N LEU A 368 -10.89 2.68 -29.81
CA LEU A 368 -10.81 1.29 -30.26
C LEU A 368 -11.35 0.32 -29.21
N THR A 369 -11.46 -0.94 -29.60
CA THR A 369 -11.83 -2.04 -28.70
C THR A 369 -10.89 -3.21 -28.85
N ASN A 370 -10.55 -3.87 -27.74
CA ASN A 370 -9.67 -5.04 -27.74
C ASN A 370 -8.34 -4.77 -28.49
N ALA A 371 -7.79 -3.57 -28.34
CA ALA A 371 -6.57 -3.15 -29.00
C ALA A 371 -5.41 -3.10 -28.00
N THR A 372 -4.25 -3.62 -28.37
CA THR A 372 -3.07 -3.66 -27.48
C THR A 372 -1.91 -2.87 -28.10
N ALA A 373 -1.33 -1.94 -27.34
CA ALA A 373 -0.13 -1.19 -27.72
C ALA A 373 0.96 -1.37 -26.65
N ILE A 374 2.10 -1.97 -26.99
CA ILE A 374 3.19 -2.22 -26.04
C ILE A 374 4.47 -1.57 -26.57
N GLY A 375 5.08 -0.67 -25.79
CA GLY A 375 6.30 0.05 -26.14
C GLY A 375 6.16 1.57 -26.01
N ASN A 376 7.28 2.27 -25.85
CA ASN A 376 7.31 3.74 -25.86
C ASN A 376 6.76 4.25 -27.20
N GLY A 377 5.73 5.10 -27.16
CA GLY A 377 5.14 5.71 -28.36
C GLY A 377 4.35 4.74 -29.24
N ALA A 378 4.16 3.47 -28.83
CA ALA A 378 3.40 2.49 -29.59
C ALA A 378 1.95 2.96 -29.80
N LYS A 379 1.46 2.92 -31.05
CA LYS A 379 0.11 3.35 -31.40
C LYS A 379 -0.61 2.29 -32.21
N VAL A 380 -1.67 1.72 -31.65
CA VAL A 380 -2.53 0.76 -32.34
C VAL A 380 -3.67 1.49 -33.05
N SER A 381 -3.89 1.20 -34.33
CA SER A 381 -4.83 1.92 -35.20
C SER A 381 -6.13 1.18 -35.47
N THR A 382 -6.26 -0.07 -35.00
CA THR A 382 -7.40 -0.93 -35.35
C THR A 382 -7.78 -1.82 -34.17
N SER A 383 -9.09 -1.99 -33.93
CA SER A 383 -9.60 -2.92 -32.92
C SER A 383 -9.16 -4.36 -33.19
N ASN A 384 -9.05 -5.17 -32.13
CA ASN A 384 -8.63 -6.58 -32.19
C ASN A 384 -7.22 -6.78 -32.76
N THR A 385 -6.34 -5.78 -32.66
CA THR A 385 -4.95 -5.88 -33.12
C THR A 385 -3.96 -5.52 -32.01
N ILE A 386 -2.71 -5.95 -32.20
CA ILE A 386 -1.59 -5.69 -31.30
C ILE A 386 -0.52 -4.90 -32.07
N GLN A 387 -0.09 -3.78 -31.50
CA GLN A 387 1.09 -3.02 -31.92
C GLN A 387 2.21 -3.24 -30.89
N LEU A 388 3.36 -3.75 -31.34
CA LEU A 388 4.57 -3.93 -30.54
C LEU A 388 5.65 -2.94 -31.02
N GLY A 389 5.92 -1.90 -30.23
CA GLY A 389 6.85 -0.82 -30.55
C GLY A 389 6.22 0.31 -31.35
N ASP A 390 6.98 1.40 -31.50
CA ASP A 390 6.70 2.49 -32.43
C ASP A 390 7.34 2.22 -33.80
N THR A 391 7.37 3.23 -34.68
CA THR A 391 7.98 3.12 -36.02
C THR A 391 9.51 2.99 -35.99
N ASN A 392 10.16 3.23 -34.85
CA ASN A 392 11.61 3.09 -34.71
C ASN A 392 12.03 1.67 -34.32
N VAL A 393 11.09 0.82 -33.88
CA VAL A 393 11.37 -0.60 -33.60
C VAL A 393 11.51 -1.36 -34.92
N THR A 394 12.74 -1.74 -35.26
CA THR A 394 13.06 -2.41 -36.54
C THR A 394 12.99 -3.95 -36.47
N SER A 395 12.96 -4.53 -35.27
CA SER A 395 12.90 -5.97 -35.07
C SER A 395 12.14 -6.34 -33.81
N VAL A 396 11.18 -7.27 -33.93
CA VAL A 396 10.52 -7.94 -32.80
C VAL A 396 11.04 -9.37 -32.76
N SER A 397 11.81 -9.71 -31.72
CA SER A 397 12.42 -11.03 -31.55
C SER A 397 11.65 -11.89 -30.54
N THR A 398 11.64 -13.20 -30.78
CA THR A 398 10.99 -14.23 -29.97
C THR A 398 11.90 -15.45 -29.92
N SER A 399 11.91 -16.17 -28.79
CA SER A 399 12.63 -17.43 -28.64
C SER A 399 11.80 -18.67 -29.04
N GLY A 400 10.51 -18.51 -29.34
CA GLY A 400 9.59 -19.59 -29.66
C GLY A 400 9.06 -19.53 -31.10
N ASN A 401 8.47 -20.64 -31.56
CA ASN A 401 7.79 -20.74 -32.85
C ASN A 401 6.49 -19.91 -32.84
N TYR A 402 6.23 -19.16 -33.90
CA TYR A 402 4.94 -18.50 -34.13
C TYR A 402 4.02 -19.40 -34.97
N THR A 403 2.83 -19.71 -34.44
CA THR A 403 1.79 -20.46 -35.16
C THR A 403 0.66 -19.50 -35.56
N GLY A 404 0.82 -18.78 -36.67
CA GLY A 404 -0.22 -17.91 -37.24
C GLY A 404 -0.98 -18.59 -38.38
N LYS A 405 -2.30 -18.38 -38.49
CA LYS A 405 -3.14 -18.99 -39.55
C LYS A 405 -2.88 -18.45 -40.97
N ALA A 406 -2.38 -17.22 -41.09
CA ALA A 406 -1.82 -16.62 -42.29
C ALA A 406 -1.39 -15.20 -41.92
N PHE A 407 -0.22 -14.76 -42.39
CA PHE A 407 0.11 -13.35 -42.41
C PHE A 407 -0.49 -12.75 -43.68
N VAL A 408 -1.40 -11.78 -43.56
CA VAL A 408 -1.87 -11.02 -44.73
C VAL A 408 -1.04 -9.75 -44.80
N LYS A 409 -0.11 -9.68 -45.75
CA LYS A 409 0.52 -8.40 -46.10
C LYS A 409 -0.55 -7.50 -46.73
N THR A 410 -0.58 -6.23 -46.38
CA THR A 410 -1.43 -5.24 -47.07
C THR A 410 -1.03 -5.19 -48.55
N GLY A 411 -1.95 -5.55 -49.45
CA GLY A 411 -1.70 -5.72 -50.89
C GLY A 411 -1.47 -7.17 -51.35
N GLY A 412 -1.47 -8.14 -50.43
CA GLY A 412 -1.46 -9.56 -50.76
C GLY A 412 -2.85 -10.06 -51.14
N THR A 413 -2.98 -10.85 -52.21
CA THR A 413 -4.25 -11.49 -52.61
C THR A 413 -4.50 -12.76 -51.79
N ALA A 414 -5.74 -13.26 -51.75
CA ALA A 414 -6.08 -14.51 -51.06
C ALA A 414 -5.31 -15.76 -51.57
N SER A 415 -4.60 -15.63 -52.70
CA SER A 415 -3.79 -16.67 -53.33
C SER A 415 -2.32 -16.64 -52.89
N GLN A 416 -1.92 -15.73 -52.00
CA GLN A 416 -0.53 -15.49 -51.63
C GLN A 416 -0.18 -15.97 -50.22
N TYR A 417 0.94 -16.69 -50.09
CA TYR A 417 1.47 -17.37 -48.90
C TYR A 417 2.75 -16.69 -48.42
N LEU A 418 2.90 -16.48 -47.11
CA LEU A 418 4.15 -15.97 -46.54
C LEU A 418 5.20 -17.09 -46.40
N MET A 419 6.41 -16.81 -46.87
CA MET A 419 7.56 -17.70 -46.75
C MET A 419 8.32 -17.44 -45.45
N ALA A 420 9.14 -18.40 -45.03
CA ALA A 420 9.93 -18.31 -43.79
C ALA A 420 10.96 -17.15 -43.81
N ASP A 421 11.31 -16.65 -44.98
CA ASP A 421 12.18 -15.49 -45.19
C ASP A 421 11.41 -14.15 -45.21
N GLY A 422 10.09 -14.17 -45.00
CA GLY A 422 9.23 -13.00 -45.05
C GLY A 422 8.80 -12.57 -46.46
N SER A 423 9.19 -13.30 -47.52
CA SER A 423 8.69 -13.10 -48.88
C SER A 423 7.26 -13.64 -49.06
N VAL A 424 6.62 -13.27 -50.17
CA VAL A 424 5.23 -13.65 -50.50
C VAL A 424 5.24 -14.47 -51.80
N SER A 425 4.61 -15.64 -51.82
CA SER A 425 4.48 -16.51 -52.99
C SER A 425 3.01 -16.76 -53.35
N ASP A 426 2.69 -16.75 -54.63
CA ASP A 426 1.38 -17.00 -55.21
C ASP A 426 1.08 -18.49 -55.53
N THR A 427 2.02 -19.39 -55.22
CA THR A 427 1.96 -20.81 -55.68
C THR A 427 1.70 -21.85 -54.60
N GLY A 428 1.18 -21.47 -53.44
CA GLY A 428 0.95 -22.44 -52.35
C GLY A 428 2.21 -22.75 -51.57
N ALA A 429 2.05 -23.34 -50.39
CA ALA A 429 3.11 -24.14 -49.81
C ALA A 429 3.43 -25.24 -50.83
N VAL A 430 4.47 -25.04 -51.63
CA VAL A 430 5.02 -26.11 -52.45
C VAL A 430 5.30 -27.23 -51.46
N SER A 431 4.55 -28.33 -51.55
CA SER A 431 5.05 -29.59 -51.01
C SER A 431 6.46 -29.67 -51.55
N GLN A 432 7.46 -29.66 -50.66
CA GLN A 432 8.83 -29.90 -51.12
C GLN A 432 8.72 -31.19 -51.93
N ASN A 433 8.93 -31.09 -53.25
CA ASN A 433 8.94 -32.25 -54.10
C ASN A 433 10.05 -33.11 -53.52
N LYS A 434 9.69 -34.14 -52.75
CA LYS A 434 10.67 -34.97 -52.05
C LYS A 434 11.55 -35.70 -53.07
N GLY A 435 11.17 -35.70 -54.34
CA GLY A 435 11.83 -36.40 -55.41
C GLY A 435 11.43 -37.87 -55.42
N LYS A 436 11.54 -38.50 -56.57
CA LYS A 436 11.52 -39.96 -56.65
C LYS A 436 12.84 -40.50 -56.11
N PRO A 437 12.86 -41.63 -55.37
CA PRO A 437 14.10 -42.29 -54.97
C PRO A 437 15.03 -42.62 -56.14
N SER A 438 14.45 -42.88 -57.31
CA SER A 438 15.18 -43.17 -58.54
C SER A 438 14.50 -42.50 -59.73
N ILE A 439 15.29 -41.82 -60.56
CA ILE A 439 14.84 -41.22 -61.83
C ILE A 439 15.31 -42.11 -62.97
N MET A 440 14.40 -42.41 -63.92
CA MET A 440 14.70 -43.23 -65.09
C MET A 440 14.37 -42.47 -66.38
N ILE A 441 15.38 -42.29 -67.22
CA ILE A 441 15.32 -41.62 -68.52
C ILE A 441 15.69 -42.63 -69.59
N SER A 442 14.79 -42.85 -70.57
CA SER A 442 15.04 -43.79 -71.67
C SER A 442 14.21 -43.48 -72.91
N GLY A 443 14.57 -44.11 -74.04
CA GLY A 443 13.80 -44.03 -75.28
C GLY A 443 14.04 -42.77 -76.11
N LYS A 444 13.06 -42.41 -76.95
CA LYS A 444 13.14 -41.26 -77.85
C LYS A 444 12.84 -39.96 -77.08
N ILE A 445 13.81 -39.50 -76.30
CA ILE A 445 13.72 -38.29 -75.49
C ILE A 445 14.67 -37.20 -75.99
N THR A 446 14.23 -35.94 -76.03
CA THR A 446 15.07 -34.77 -76.34
C THR A 446 15.71 -34.18 -75.09
N ASP A 447 16.73 -33.33 -75.24
CA ASP A 447 17.38 -32.62 -74.12
C ASP A 447 16.38 -31.84 -73.26
N ALA A 448 15.45 -31.13 -73.89
CA ALA A 448 14.42 -30.36 -73.20
C ALA A 448 13.45 -31.27 -72.42
N GLN A 449 13.10 -32.43 -72.97
CA GLN A 449 12.23 -33.40 -72.30
C GLN A 449 12.93 -34.06 -71.11
N ALA A 450 14.21 -34.43 -71.25
CA ALA A 450 15.01 -34.99 -70.16
C ALA A 450 15.22 -33.96 -69.03
N ALA A 451 15.51 -32.70 -69.37
CA ALA A 451 15.64 -31.62 -68.39
C ALA A 451 14.32 -31.37 -67.65
N ALA A 452 13.19 -31.37 -68.36
CA ALA A 452 11.87 -31.22 -67.75
C ALA A 452 11.55 -32.39 -66.80
N GLN A 453 11.88 -33.62 -67.19
CA GLN A 453 11.69 -34.79 -66.32
C GLN A 453 12.57 -34.71 -65.07
N ILE A 454 13.85 -34.36 -65.20
CA ILE A 454 14.76 -34.18 -64.07
C ILE A 454 14.23 -33.09 -63.12
N ALA A 455 13.82 -31.94 -63.64
CA ALA A 455 13.25 -30.85 -62.85
C ALA A 455 11.96 -31.26 -62.11
N ALA A 456 11.15 -32.13 -62.72
CA ALA A 456 9.89 -32.61 -62.13
C ALA A 456 10.07 -33.76 -61.13
N GLU A 457 11.11 -34.58 -61.26
CA GLU A 457 11.25 -35.81 -60.48
C GLU A 457 12.35 -35.77 -59.41
N PHE A 458 13.26 -34.79 -59.47
CA PHE A 458 14.33 -34.65 -58.49
C PHE A 458 13.87 -33.96 -57.21
N GLY A 459 14.44 -34.39 -56.09
CA GLY A 459 14.25 -33.78 -54.78
C GLY A 459 15.22 -34.33 -53.74
N PRO A 460 15.10 -33.93 -52.46
CA PRO A 460 16.03 -34.31 -51.40
C PRO A 460 16.11 -35.82 -51.12
N HIS A 461 15.16 -36.64 -51.59
CA HIS A 461 15.19 -38.10 -51.47
C HIS A 461 15.62 -38.80 -52.77
N THR A 462 16.03 -38.08 -53.81
CA THR A 462 16.52 -38.71 -55.03
C THR A 462 17.94 -39.23 -54.81
N GLU A 463 18.08 -40.55 -54.85
CA GLU A 463 19.34 -41.24 -54.58
C GLU A 463 19.96 -41.81 -55.86
N ASN A 464 19.14 -42.19 -56.86
CA ASN A 464 19.63 -42.86 -58.06
C ASN A 464 19.15 -42.19 -59.36
N ILE A 465 20.02 -42.15 -60.37
CA ILE A 465 19.70 -41.66 -61.71
C ILE A 465 20.16 -42.68 -62.76
N PHE A 466 19.21 -43.12 -63.59
CA PHE A 466 19.44 -44.08 -64.66
C PHE A 466 19.03 -43.45 -66.01
N ILE A 467 19.99 -43.31 -66.93
CA ILE A 467 19.80 -42.74 -68.26
C ILE A 467 20.26 -43.75 -69.29
N ASN A 468 19.31 -44.54 -69.82
CA ASN A 468 19.64 -45.70 -70.64
C ASN A 468 18.87 -45.74 -71.96
N ASN A 469 19.51 -46.20 -73.03
CA ASN A 469 18.86 -46.45 -74.33
C ASN A 469 18.16 -45.21 -74.92
N THR A 470 18.80 -44.03 -74.84
CA THR A 470 18.23 -42.81 -75.43
C THR A 470 18.68 -42.58 -76.87
N THR A 471 17.77 -42.07 -77.70
CA THR A 471 18.03 -41.83 -79.13
C THR A 471 17.94 -40.36 -79.57
N GLY A 472 17.41 -39.46 -78.73
CA GLY A 472 17.32 -38.02 -79.01
C GLY A 472 18.10 -37.11 -78.05
N LEU A 473 18.76 -37.70 -77.05
CA LEU A 473 19.48 -36.99 -76.01
C LEU A 473 20.92 -36.71 -76.47
N THR A 474 21.28 -35.43 -76.56
CA THR A 474 22.62 -34.95 -76.92
C THR A 474 23.35 -34.31 -75.74
N TYR A 475 22.60 -33.77 -74.78
CA TYR A 475 23.10 -33.13 -73.57
C TYR A 475 22.19 -33.47 -72.38
N ILE A 476 22.81 -33.82 -71.24
CA ILE A 476 22.08 -33.93 -69.98
C ILE A 476 22.67 -32.98 -68.94
N ASP A 477 21.81 -32.10 -68.41
CA ASP A 477 22.14 -31.23 -67.29
C ASP A 477 21.71 -31.86 -65.96
N LEU A 478 22.70 -32.24 -65.16
CA LEU A 478 22.55 -32.78 -63.82
C LEU A 478 23.24 -31.86 -62.79
N SER A 479 23.44 -30.57 -63.12
CA SER A 479 24.16 -29.63 -62.25
C SER A 479 23.47 -29.40 -60.91
N MET A 480 22.15 -29.59 -60.81
CA MET A 480 21.42 -29.47 -59.54
C MET A 480 21.72 -30.57 -58.51
N ILE A 481 22.40 -31.65 -58.92
CA ILE A 481 22.69 -32.78 -58.05
C ILE A 481 23.99 -32.55 -57.28
N VAL A 482 23.90 -32.66 -55.96
CA VAL A 482 25.04 -32.53 -55.05
C VAL A 482 25.52 -33.90 -54.54
N LYS A 483 24.60 -34.85 -54.36
CA LYS A 483 24.87 -36.20 -53.85
C LYS A 483 24.02 -37.25 -54.59
N LEU A 484 24.59 -38.44 -54.85
CA LEU A 484 23.87 -39.61 -55.35
C LEU A 484 24.41 -40.90 -54.74
N ILE A 485 23.57 -41.91 -54.61
CA ILE A 485 24.05 -43.29 -54.42
C ILE A 485 24.49 -43.82 -55.78
N GLU A 486 23.61 -43.88 -56.77
CA GLU A 486 23.92 -44.54 -58.05
C GLU A 486 23.66 -43.65 -59.28
N LEU A 487 24.63 -43.63 -60.20
CA LEU A 487 24.49 -42.98 -61.50
C LEU A 487 24.84 -43.98 -62.59
N ARG A 488 23.88 -44.33 -63.46
CA ARG A 488 24.16 -45.12 -64.67
C ARG A 488 23.69 -44.39 -65.91
N ILE A 489 24.61 -44.10 -66.82
CA ILE A 489 24.34 -43.47 -68.10
C ILE A 489 24.88 -44.38 -69.19
N SER A 490 24.00 -45.14 -69.85
CA SER A 490 24.45 -46.11 -70.85
C SER A 490 23.63 -46.26 -72.12
N ASN A 491 24.25 -46.68 -73.21
CA ASN A 491 23.58 -46.92 -74.49
C ASN A 491 22.87 -45.67 -75.04
N ASN A 492 23.46 -44.48 -74.87
CA ASN A 492 22.91 -43.22 -75.38
C ASN A 492 23.66 -42.80 -76.64
N MET A 493 23.09 -43.09 -77.81
CA MET A 493 23.79 -43.04 -79.10
C MET A 493 24.21 -41.64 -79.53
N ASN A 494 23.47 -40.62 -79.08
CA ASN A 494 23.68 -39.23 -79.49
C ASN A 494 24.24 -38.33 -78.37
N LEU A 495 24.45 -38.88 -77.16
CA LEU A 495 24.87 -38.09 -76.00
C LEU A 495 26.32 -37.64 -76.16
N THR A 496 26.56 -36.33 -76.14
CA THR A 496 27.89 -35.74 -76.33
C THR A 496 28.48 -35.15 -75.05
N ARG A 497 27.63 -34.72 -74.11
CA ARG A 497 28.04 -34.03 -72.87
C ARG A 497 27.12 -34.34 -71.69
N ILE A 498 27.74 -34.50 -70.52
CA ILE A 498 27.07 -34.61 -69.22
C ILE A 498 27.54 -33.44 -68.33
N ASN A 499 26.63 -32.76 -67.65
CA ASN A 499 26.96 -31.72 -66.67
C ASN A 499 26.64 -32.17 -65.25
N LEU A 500 27.65 -32.41 -64.42
CA LEU A 500 27.58 -32.79 -63.00
C LEU A 500 28.36 -31.79 -62.14
N LYS A 501 28.31 -30.49 -62.51
CA LYS A 501 29.20 -29.46 -61.97
C LYS A 501 29.25 -29.41 -60.43
N TYR A 502 28.13 -29.66 -59.76
CA TYR A 502 28.01 -29.58 -58.29
C TYR A 502 27.97 -30.95 -57.59
N LEU A 503 28.11 -32.08 -58.31
CA LEU A 503 28.15 -33.39 -57.68
C LEU A 503 29.44 -33.50 -56.86
N SER A 504 29.28 -33.56 -55.54
CA SER A 504 30.38 -33.56 -54.56
C SER A 504 30.58 -34.90 -53.86
N GLU A 505 29.51 -35.70 -53.77
CA GLU A 505 29.51 -37.00 -53.10
C GLU A 505 28.80 -38.08 -53.93
N THR A 506 29.39 -39.27 -54.06
CA THR A 506 28.69 -40.44 -54.61
C THR A 506 28.99 -41.73 -53.84
N TYR A 507 27.98 -42.56 -53.52
CA TYR A 507 28.16 -43.68 -52.59
C TYR A 507 28.21 -45.07 -53.25
N GLY A 508 27.65 -45.22 -54.46
CA GLY A 508 27.54 -46.48 -55.19
C GLY A 508 28.27 -46.45 -56.53
N THR A 509 27.69 -47.09 -57.54
CA THR A 509 28.29 -47.19 -58.89
C THR A 509 28.02 -45.92 -59.71
N CYS A 510 29.09 -45.35 -60.27
CA CYS A 510 29.06 -44.35 -61.32
C CYS A 510 29.48 -45.01 -62.64
N LEU A 511 28.49 -45.47 -63.41
CA LEU A 511 28.69 -46.11 -64.70
C LEU A 511 28.32 -45.14 -65.82
N VAL A 512 29.28 -44.86 -66.70
CA VAL A 512 29.03 -44.14 -67.95
C VAL A 512 29.59 -45.00 -69.08
N GLY A 513 28.70 -45.75 -69.75
CA GLY A 513 29.08 -46.85 -70.63
C GLY A 513 28.37 -46.84 -71.98
N THR A 514 29.02 -47.15 -73.08
CA THR A 514 28.35 -47.29 -74.40
C THR A 514 27.64 -45.99 -74.82
N ASN A 515 28.36 -44.86 -74.73
CA ASN A 515 27.90 -43.56 -75.23
C ASN A 515 28.91 -43.08 -76.31
N PRO A 516 28.77 -43.54 -77.58
CA PRO A 516 29.83 -43.47 -78.58
C PRO A 516 30.20 -42.06 -79.04
N LEU A 517 29.40 -41.04 -78.70
CA LEU A 517 29.68 -39.63 -79.00
C LEU A 517 30.02 -38.78 -77.75
N LEU A 518 30.04 -39.39 -76.56
CA LEU A 518 30.25 -38.67 -75.31
C LEU A 518 31.71 -38.25 -75.18
N SER A 519 31.95 -36.94 -75.29
CA SER A 519 33.30 -36.37 -75.31
C SER A 519 33.66 -35.58 -74.04
N THR A 520 32.71 -35.29 -73.15
CA THR A 520 33.00 -34.57 -71.91
C THR A 520 31.98 -34.85 -70.79
N ILE A 521 32.47 -34.85 -69.55
CA ILE A 521 31.67 -34.89 -68.32
C ILE A 521 32.16 -33.76 -67.41
N ASP A 522 31.33 -32.77 -67.12
CA ASP A 522 31.70 -31.69 -66.20
C ASP A 522 31.51 -32.16 -64.75
N LEU A 523 32.58 -32.55 -64.04
CA LEU A 523 32.52 -33.09 -62.67
C LEU A 523 33.61 -32.51 -61.74
N PRO A 524 33.69 -31.18 -61.56
CA PRO A 524 34.77 -30.51 -60.84
C PRO A 524 34.63 -30.57 -59.32
N ALA A 525 33.41 -30.69 -58.78
CA ALA A 525 33.13 -30.59 -57.35
C ALA A 525 33.29 -31.90 -56.56
N LEU A 526 33.60 -33.02 -57.22
CA LEU A 526 33.69 -34.32 -56.55
C LEU A 526 34.82 -34.32 -55.51
N THR A 527 34.47 -34.52 -54.24
CA THR A 527 35.41 -34.54 -53.11
C THR A 527 35.33 -35.81 -52.27
N SER A 528 34.19 -36.52 -52.28
CA SER A 528 34.00 -37.74 -51.50
C SER A 528 33.27 -38.81 -52.30
N ILE A 529 33.60 -40.07 -52.05
CA ILE A 529 32.91 -41.24 -52.57
C ILE A 529 32.75 -42.31 -51.48
N GLY A 530 31.76 -43.17 -51.62
CA GLY A 530 31.51 -44.29 -50.70
C GLY A 530 32.61 -45.35 -50.75
N SER A 531 32.77 -46.09 -49.65
CA SER A 531 33.63 -47.28 -49.63
C SER A 531 33.08 -48.33 -50.58
N GLY A 532 33.86 -48.74 -51.57
CA GLY A 532 33.44 -49.70 -52.60
C GLY A 532 32.70 -49.08 -53.80
N SER A 533 32.67 -47.75 -53.93
CA SER A 533 32.14 -47.10 -55.14
C SER A 533 32.96 -47.49 -56.37
N GLU A 534 32.25 -47.72 -57.48
CA GLU A 534 32.83 -48.12 -58.76
C GLU A 534 32.70 -46.99 -59.78
N PHE A 535 33.80 -46.62 -60.43
CA PHE A 535 33.80 -45.72 -61.58
C PHE A 535 34.04 -46.52 -62.84
N ILE A 536 33.03 -46.63 -63.69
CA ILE A 536 33.08 -47.46 -64.89
C ILE A 536 32.85 -46.55 -66.09
N PHE A 537 33.93 -46.18 -66.79
CA PHE A 537 33.85 -45.50 -68.07
C PHE A 537 34.29 -46.45 -69.18
N SER A 538 33.31 -46.90 -69.96
CA SER A 538 33.51 -47.95 -70.96
C SER A 538 32.88 -47.56 -72.29
N ASN A 539 33.52 -47.80 -73.43
CA ASN A 539 32.85 -47.62 -74.73
C ASN A 539 32.26 -46.20 -74.95
N ASN A 540 33.04 -45.15 -74.63
CA ASN A 540 32.66 -43.74 -74.86
C ASN A 540 33.70 -43.03 -75.76
N ALA A 541 33.42 -41.80 -76.17
CA ALA A 541 34.36 -40.96 -76.91
C ALA A 541 35.13 -39.94 -76.04
N LEU A 542 35.41 -40.30 -74.78
CA LEU A 542 36.06 -39.40 -73.84
C LEU A 542 37.55 -39.22 -74.21
N PRO A 543 38.02 -37.98 -74.44
CA PRO A 543 39.40 -37.74 -74.82
C PRO A 543 40.34 -37.99 -73.63
N SER A 544 41.60 -38.29 -73.95
CA SER A 544 42.63 -38.60 -72.95
C SER A 544 42.84 -37.44 -71.97
N SER A 545 42.71 -36.20 -72.43
CA SER A 545 42.78 -35.00 -71.56
C SER A 545 41.73 -35.01 -70.45
N PHE A 546 40.51 -35.45 -70.77
CA PHE A 546 39.44 -35.60 -69.78
C PHE A 546 39.76 -36.73 -68.80
N ILE A 547 40.10 -37.92 -69.32
CA ILE A 547 40.42 -39.09 -68.51
C ILE A 547 41.54 -38.77 -67.51
N ASN A 548 42.61 -38.10 -67.97
CA ASN A 548 43.73 -37.72 -67.12
C ASN A 548 43.33 -36.74 -66.01
N THR A 549 42.53 -35.73 -66.37
CA THR A 549 42.04 -34.74 -65.40
C THR A 549 41.15 -35.40 -64.35
N PHE A 550 40.30 -36.32 -64.76
CA PHE A 550 39.43 -37.07 -63.88
C PHE A 550 40.22 -38.00 -62.95
N LEU A 551 41.16 -38.77 -63.47
CA LEU A 551 42.05 -39.63 -62.69
C LEU A 551 42.86 -38.84 -61.66
N ASN A 552 43.34 -37.64 -62.00
CA ASN A 552 44.05 -36.76 -61.07
C ASN A 552 43.17 -36.27 -59.93
N ARG A 553 41.92 -35.92 -60.26
CA ARG A 553 40.94 -35.59 -59.24
C ARG A 553 40.71 -36.77 -58.30
N LEU A 554 40.60 -37.99 -58.83
CA LEU A 554 40.39 -39.18 -58.00
C LEU A 554 41.51 -39.45 -57.00
N LEU A 555 42.75 -39.02 -57.18
CA LEU A 555 43.79 -39.19 -56.16
C LEU A 555 43.49 -38.40 -54.86
N ASN A 556 42.76 -37.28 -54.97
CA ASN A 556 42.48 -36.37 -53.86
C ASN A 556 41.03 -36.46 -53.33
N VAL A 557 40.21 -37.32 -53.94
CA VAL A 557 38.85 -37.61 -53.47
C VAL A 557 38.91 -38.60 -52.29
N THR A 558 38.12 -38.40 -51.25
CA THR A 558 38.05 -39.31 -50.09
C THR A 558 37.13 -40.51 -50.37
N PRO A 559 37.43 -41.75 -49.96
CA PRO A 559 38.70 -42.22 -49.39
C PRO A 559 39.81 -42.15 -50.43
N THR A 560 41.06 -41.91 -50.03
CA THR A 560 42.20 -41.78 -50.96
C THR A 560 42.63 -43.12 -51.58
N SER A 561 42.14 -44.25 -51.06
CA SER A 561 42.42 -45.62 -51.50
C SER A 561 41.16 -46.48 -51.54
N GLY A 562 41.22 -47.65 -52.18
CA GLY A 562 40.13 -48.64 -52.20
C GLY A 562 39.06 -48.40 -53.27
N LYS A 563 39.36 -47.60 -54.29
CA LYS A 563 38.44 -47.29 -55.40
C LYS A 563 38.52 -48.37 -56.47
N TYR A 564 37.38 -48.67 -57.09
CA TYR A 564 37.34 -49.54 -58.26
C TYR A 564 37.13 -48.70 -59.51
N ILE A 565 38.11 -48.69 -60.41
CA ILE A 565 38.14 -47.83 -61.60
C ILE A 565 38.27 -48.72 -62.83
N ILE A 566 37.29 -48.69 -63.72
CA ILE A 566 37.31 -49.37 -65.02
C ILE A 566 37.29 -48.31 -66.12
N LEU A 567 38.32 -48.31 -66.96
CA LEU A 567 38.48 -47.41 -68.09
C LEU A 567 38.87 -48.22 -69.34
N ASN A 568 37.91 -48.64 -70.14
CA ASN A 568 38.20 -49.48 -71.32
C ASN A 568 37.43 -49.04 -72.56
N GLN A 569 37.93 -49.41 -73.74
CA GLN A 569 37.26 -49.24 -75.02
C GLN A 569 36.86 -47.78 -75.31
N GLN A 570 37.68 -46.80 -74.90
CA GLN A 570 37.43 -45.41 -75.29
C GLN A 570 37.74 -45.23 -76.80
N ASN A 571 37.02 -44.34 -77.49
CA ASN A 571 37.22 -44.07 -78.92
C ASN A 571 37.39 -42.56 -79.21
N PRO A 572 38.59 -42.07 -79.52
CA PRO A 572 39.81 -42.84 -79.75
C PRO A 572 40.35 -43.47 -78.45
N PRO A 573 41.10 -44.60 -78.55
CA PRO A 573 41.74 -45.22 -77.39
C PRO A 573 42.62 -44.22 -76.64
N ALA A 574 42.60 -44.27 -75.30
CA ALA A 574 43.54 -43.49 -74.51
C ALA A 574 44.97 -43.92 -74.89
N PRO A 575 45.88 -42.99 -75.27
CA PRO A 575 47.19 -43.37 -75.77
C PRO A 575 48.03 -44.00 -74.65
N PRO A 576 48.90 -44.96 -74.98
CA PRO A 576 49.82 -45.56 -74.02
C PRO A 576 50.78 -44.50 -73.47
N THR A 577 50.87 -44.47 -72.13
CA THR A 577 51.79 -43.75 -71.23
C THR A 577 52.89 -42.85 -71.86
N GLY A 578 53.01 -41.60 -71.37
CA GLY A 578 54.20 -40.76 -71.63
C GLY A 578 53.98 -39.24 -71.75
N GLN A 579 52.75 -38.73 -71.62
CA GLN A 579 52.42 -37.30 -71.86
C GLN A 579 51.89 -36.54 -70.63
N GLY A 580 52.50 -36.69 -69.44
CA GLY A 580 52.01 -36.01 -68.23
C GLY A 580 50.67 -36.57 -67.72
N ILE A 581 50.44 -37.83 -68.04
CA ILE A 581 49.32 -38.67 -67.60
C ILE A 581 49.66 -39.22 -66.22
N ILE A 582 48.71 -39.29 -65.29
CA ILE A 582 48.91 -40.08 -64.07
C ILE A 582 49.10 -41.52 -64.51
N ASP A 583 50.28 -42.06 -64.26
CA ASP A 583 50.56 -43.42 -64.64
C ASP A 583 49.70 -44.41 -63.83
N LEU A 584 49.41 -45.54 -64.46
CA LEU A 584 48.64 -46.62 -63.85
C LEU A 584 49.24 -47.08 -62.51
N ALA A 585 50.57 -46.98 -62.38
CA ALA A 585 51.30 -47.32 -61.17
C ALA A 585 50.93 -46.39 -60.01
N THR A 586 50.79 -45.09 -60.23
CA THR A 586 50.45 -44.10 -59.21
C THR A 586 49.07 -44.39 -58.63
N LEU A 587 48.05 -44.62 -59.46
CA LEU A 587 46.70 -44.94 -58.98
C LEU A 587 46.65 -46.26 -58.21
N LYS A 588 47.36 -47.30 -58.68
CA LYS A 588 47.47 -48.59 -57.98
C LYS A 588 48.23 -48.49 -56.67
N SER A 589 49.31 -47.69 -56.63
CA SER A 589 50.11 -47.45 -55.41
C SER A 589 49.35 -46.70 -54.33
N ALA A 590 48.40 -45.83 -54.74
CA ALA A 590 47.43 -45.20 -53.84
C ALA A 590 46.37 -46.20 -53.32
N GLY A 591 46.48 -47.49 -53.62
CA GLY A 591 45.59 -48.55 -53.11
C GLY A 591 44.28 -48.70 -53.88
N ASN A 592 44.21 -48.24 -55.14
CA ASN A 592 43.02 -48.38 -56.00
C ASN A 592 43.13 -49.59 -56.94
N SER A 593 42.00 -50.22 -57.23
CA SER A 593 41.87 -51.28 -58.23
C SER A 593 41.53 -50.65 -59.58
N VAL A 594 42.48 -50.69 -60.53
CA VAL A 594 42.33 -50.05 -61.84
C VAL A 594 42.41 -51.10 -62.96
N TYR A 595 41.40 -51.11 -63.82
CA TYR A 595 41.27 -51.96 -65.01
C TYR A 595 41.15 -51.08 -66.25
N THR A 596 42.02 -51.30 -67.23
CA THR A 596 42.08 -50.55 -68.49
C THR A 596 42.60 -51.46 -69.61
N ASP A 597 42.38 -51.08 -70.86
CA ASP A 597 42.74 -51.87 -72.07
C ASP A 597 44.20 -51.75 -72.51
#